data_AF-A0A964BNX6-F1
#
_entry.id   AF-A0A964BNX6-F1
#
_cell.length_a   1.000
_cell.length_b   1.000
_cell.length_c   1.000
_cell.angle_alpha   90.00
_cell.angle_beta   90.00
_cell.angle_gamma   90.00
#
_symmetry.space_group_name_H-M   'P 1'
#
loop_
_entity.id
_entity.type
_entity.pdbx_description
1 polymer ?
#
loop_
_entity_poly.entity_id
_entity_poly.type
_entity_poly.pdbx_seq_one_letter_code
_entity_poly.pdbx_strand_id
1 'polypeptide(L)'
;MTSIQQPKSLKAVSNQITSLFMAELDSRTGLWFPIKKMTWKEKQNNNYLDCSIHFIKGAQIYQSLYPERKNLFVPKDLSRTMKYKDILKSAWRNRMPVARPLEEELKICMGFNSEDSIDPVKFVARDGGYRHGDLCGLFPEITPDERGNYNFVFRGVDTWTMCTNNKPELETISTGANITVKLPEKEKVMPGEWEKPMLEPPPETIRTTMYAENEMVGYAPHYIQKLYQQFREQLQIKVFQVNSGVPFEYQFLFLATVNQKAGIPFSDEIFQLLNQ
;
A
#
# COMPACT_ATOMS: atom_id res chain seq x y z
N MET A 1 14.86 1.11 -28.54
CA MET A 1 13.52 1.24 -27.93
C MET A 1 12.90 -0.15 -27.90
N THR A 2 12.97 -0.82 -26.77
CA THR A 2 12.36 -2.14 -26.57
C THR A 2 10.86 -1.91 -26.40
N SER A 3 10.02 -2.46 -27.28
CA SER A 3 8.57 -2.29 -27.15
C SER A 3 8.08 -3.07 -25.94
N ILE A 4 7.45 -2.39 -24.98
CA ILE A 4 6.83 -3.01 -23.82
C ILE A 4 5.60 -3.78 -24.30
N GLN A 5 5.55 -5.07 -23.99
CA GLN A 5 4.37 -5.88 -24.29
C GLN A 5 3.20 -5.42 -23.40
N GLN A 6 1.99 -5.37 -23.95
CA GLN A 6 0.81 -5.09 -23.13
C GLN A 6 0.74 -6.08 -21.95
N PRO A 7 0.56 -5.61 -20.70
CA PRO A 7 0.57 -6.49 -19.56
C PRO A 7 -0.58 -7.49 -19.61
N LYS A 8 -0.28 -8.75 -19.28
CA LYS A 8 -1.32 -9.75 -19.03
C LYS A 8 -1.86 -9.53 -17.62
N SER A 9 -3.10 -9.05 -17.51
CA SER A 9 -3.75 -8.81 -16.21
C SER A 9 -4.97 -9.70 -16.01
N LEU A 10 -5.32 -9.95 -14.73
CA LEU A 10 -6.62 -10.51 -14.38
C LEU A 10 -7.73 -9.48 -14.65
N LYS A 11 -8.99 -9.94 -14.69
CA LYS A 11 -10.16 -9.07 -14.87
C LYS A 11 -10.15 -7.91 -13.86
N ALA A 12 -10.62 -6.76 -14.31
CA ALA A 12 -10.75 -5.57 -13.49
C ALA A 12 -11.56 -5.86 -12.20
N VAL A 13 -11.07 -5.33 -11.09
CA VAL A 13 -11.75 -5.36 -9.79
C VAL A 13 -12.80 -4.27 -9.71
N SER A 14 -14.01 -4.61 -9.25
CA SER A 14 -15.15 -3.70 -9.15
C SER A 14 -15.31 -3.06 -7.77
N ASN A 15 -14.50 -3.44 -6.78
CA ASN A 15 -14.59 -2.91 -5.41
C ASN A 15 -14.46 -1.38 -5.40
N GLN A 16 -15.36 -0.74 -4.66
CA GLN A 16 -15.30 0.70 -4.44
C GLN A 16 -14.37 0.98 -3.26
N ILE A 17 -13.40 1.89 -3.46
CA ILE A 17 -12.63 2.46 -2.36
C ILE A 17 -13.49 3.52 -1.69
N THR A 18 -13.67 3.40 -0.37
CA THR A 18 -14.52 4.30 0.44
C THR A 18 -13.71 5.29 1.26
N SER A 19 -12.46 4.94 1.59
CA SER A 19 -11.55 5.80 2.33
C SER A 19 -10.10 5.37 2.11
N LEU A 20 -9.16 6.22 2.52
CA LEU A 20 -7.74 5.91 2.58
C LEU A 20 -7.28 6.01 4.04
N PHE A 21 -6.64 4.96 4.54
CA PHE A 21 -5.92 5.00 5.80
C PHE A 21 -4.47 5.43 5.60
N MET A 22 -3.90 6.01 6.65
CA MET A 22 -2.47 6.21 6.82
C MET A 22 -2.02 5.46 8.07
N ALA A 23 -0.94 4.69 7.94
CA ALA A 23 -0.31 4.03 9.05
C ALA A 23 1.18 4.36 9.12
N GLU A 24 1.71 4.37 10.33
CA GLU A 24 3.12 4.59 10.62
C GLU A 24 3.77 3.28 11.10
N LEU A 25 4.93 2.95 10.54
CA LEU A 25 5.80 1.88 11.02
C LEU A 25 6.80 2.47 12.02
N ASP A 26 6.87 1.92 13.23
CA ASP A 26 8.02 2.17 14.09
C ASP A 26 9.16 1.24 13.69
N SER A 27 10.21 1.81 13.10
CA SER A 27 11.38 1.06 12.61
C SER A 27 12.17 0.35 13.73
N ARG A 28 12.00 0.75 15.00
CA ARG A 28 12.70 0.12 16.13
C ARG A 28 12.04 -1.17 16.58
N THR A 29 10.72 -1.12 16.75
CA THR A 29 9.93 -2.27 17.23
C THR A 29 9.33 -3.09 16.11
N GLY A 30 9.28 -2.56 14.89
CA GLY A 30 8.56 -3.11 13.75
C GLY A 30 7.04 -3.11 13.92
N LEU A 31 6.52 -2.38 14.92
CA LEU A 31 5.09 -2.23 15.14
C LEU A 31 4.49 -1.26 14.10
N TRP A 32 3.32 -1.62 13.61
CA TRP A 32 2.60 -0.88 12.56
C TRP A 32 1.27 -0.36 13.10
N PHE A 33 1.08 0.96 13.05
CA PHE A 33 -0.05 1.63 13.66
C PHE A 33 -0.86 2.44 12.64
N PRO A 34 -2.14 2.13 12.43
CA PRO A 34 -3.01 3.01 11.65
C PRO A 34 -3.30 4.28 12.46
N ILE A 35 -2.99 5.45 11.90
CA ILE A 35 -3.02 6.73 12.64
C ILE A 35 -4.05 7.72 12.10
N LYS A 36 -4.37 7.68 10.81
CA LYS A 36 -5.34 8.61 10.21
C LYS A 36 -6.21 7.91 9.16
N LYS A 37 -7.40 8.46 8.94
CA LYS A 37 -8.34 8.05 7.90
C LYS A 37 -8.80 9.27 7.12
N MET A 38 -8.70 9.22 5.80
CA MET A 38 -9.26 10.20 4.88
C MET A 38 -10.54 9.67 4.27
N THR A 39 -11.62 10.42 4.43
CA THR A 39 -12.92 10.19 3.79
C THR A 39 -13.24 11.34 2.84
N TRP A 40 -14.17 11.12 1.92
CA TRP A 40 -14.70 12.12 1.00
C TRP A 40 -16.21 11.92 0.85
N LYS A 41 -16.94 12.98 0.54
CA LYS A 41 -18.40 12.90 0.37
C LYS A 41 -18.80 12.54 -1.05
N GLU A 42 -18.05 13.05 -2.02
CA GLU A 42 -18.45 13.00 -3.42
C GLU A 42 -17.24 12.72 -4.32
N LYS A 43 -17.49 11.98 -5.40
CA LYS A 43 -16.57 11.81 -6.51
C LYS A 43 -17.23 12.32 -7.79
N GLN A 44 -16.71 13.40 -8.37
CA GLN A 44 -17.19 13.98 -9.63
C GLN A 44 -16.05 14.05 -10.64
N ASN A 45 -16.21 13.48 -11.85
CA ASN A 45 -15.20 13.55 -12.92
C ASN A 45 -13.78 13.21 -12.45
N ASN A 46 -13.63 12.09 -11.71
CA ASN A 46 -12.39 11.66 -11.04
C ASN A 46 -11.81 12.58 -9.95
N ASN A 47 -12.50 13.66 -9.59
CA ASN A 47 -12.14 14.51 -8.46
C ASN A 47 -12.85 14.04 -7.18
N TYR A 48 -12.09 13.98 -6.09
CA TYR A 48 -12.58 13.62 -4.77
C TYR A 48 -12.79 14.90 -3.96
N LEU A 49 -14.05 15.20 -3.65
CA LEU A 49 -14.47 16.48 -3.07
C LEU A 49 -14.90 16.32 -1.61
N ASP A 50 -14.84 17.43 -0.88
CA ASP A 50 -15.17 17.50 0.56
C ASP A 50 -14.44 16.45 1.40
N CYS A 51 -13.14 16.36 1.18
CA CYS A 51 -12.26 15.45 1.87
C CYS A 51 -12.08 15.85 3.33
N SER A 52 -12.11 14.86 4.23
CA SER A 52 -11.84 15.04 5.66
C SER A 52 -10.80 14.02 6.13
N ILE A 53 -9.75 14.48 6.79
CA ILE A 53 -8.74 13.63 7.42
C ILE A 53 -8.96 13.67 8.93
N HIS A 54 -9.13 12.49 9.50
CA HIS A 54 -9.38 12.26 10.91
C HIS A 54 -8.26 11.43 11.52
N PHE A 55 -7.97 11.64 12.80
CA PHE A 55 -7.24 10.62 13.57
C PHE A 55 -8.19 9.46 13.90
N ILE A 56 -7.59 8.28 14.02
CA ILE A 56 -8.27 7.03 14.38
C ILE A 56 -7.71 6.48 15.69
N LYS A 57 -8.38 5.50 16.29
CA LYS A 57 -8.02 4.94 17.60
C LYS A 57 -6.59 4.41 17.67
N GLY A 58 -6.03 3.90 16.57
CA GLY A 58 -4.62 3.52 16.52
C GLY A 58 -3.64 4.68 16.77
N ALA A 59 -4.01 5.94 16.49
CA ALA A 59 -3.18 7.10 16.85
C ALA A 59 -3.10 7.35 18.36
N GLN A 60 -4.19 7.08 19.10
CA GLN A 60 -4.17 7.15 20.57
C GLN A 60 -3.23 6.09 21.16
N ILE A 61 -3.27 4.86 20.62
CA ILE A 61 -2.37 3.78 21.04
C ILE A 61 -0.92 4.15 20.72
N TYR A 62 -0.65 4.68 19.53
CA TYR A 62 0.69 5.13 19.18
C TYR A 62 1.19 6.23 20.13
N GLN A 63 0.36 7.23 20.44
CA GLN A 63 0.73 8.32 21.35
C GLN A 63 0.97 7.83 22.78
N SER A 64 0.22 6.83 23.26
CA SER A 64 0.43 6.28 24.61
C SER A 64 1.71 5.45 24.72
N LEU A 65 2.10 4.78 23.65
CA LEU A 65 3.35 4.00 23.59
C LEU A 65 4.60 4.87 23.37
N TYR A 66 4.45 6.01 22.67
CA TYR A 66 5.55 6.93 22.36
C TYR A 66 5.27 8.36 22.85
N PRO A 67 5.12 8.57 24.17
CA PRO A 67 4.78 9.86 24.75
C PRO A 67 5.86 10.93 24.54
N GLU A 68 7.08 10.56 24.16
CA GLU A 68 8.18 11.46 23.78
C GLU A 68 8.00 12.07 22.38
N ARG A 69 7.22 11.41 21.50
CA ARG A 69 6.95 11.87 20.13
C ARG A 69 5.77 12.85 20.06
N LYS A 70 5.58 13.70 21.08
CA LYS A 70 4.45 14.66 21.17
C LYS A 70 4.34 15.61 19.98
N ASN A 71 5.45 15.88 19.30
CA ASN A 71 5.47 16.76 18.13
C ASN A 71 4.77 16.15 16.91
N LEU A 72 4.58 14.83 16.86
CA LEU A 72 3.77 14.18 15.83
C LEU A 72 2.27 14.31 16.10
N PHE A 73 1.89 14.43 17.39
CA PHE A 73 0.51 14.44 17.86
C PHE A 73 0.38 15.32 19.12
N VAL A 74 -0.09 16.56 19.01
CA VAL A 74 -0.52 17.31 20.20
C VAL A 74 -1.82 16.69 20.70
N PRO A 75 -2.05 16.46 22.01
CA PRO A 75 -3.28 15.82 22.50
C PRO A 75 -4.58 16.49 22.03
N LYS A 76 -4.60 17.83 21.86
CA LYS A 76 -5.72 18.57 21.27
C LYS A 76 -5.88 18.36 19.75
N ASP A 77 -4.81 17.93 19.08
CA ASP A 77 -4.83 17.65 17.63
C ASP A 77 -5.47 16.31 17.32
N LEU A 78 -5.45 15.31 18.23
CA LEU A 78 -6.07 14.02 17.96
C LEU A 78 -7.60 14.12 17.75
N SER A 79 -8.26 15.11 18.36
CA SER A 79 -9.68 15.38 18.09
C SER A 79 -9.93 16.22 16.84
N ARG A 80 -8.89 16.75 16.21
CA ARG A 80 -9.01 17.67 15.06
C ARG A 80 -9.37 16.92 13.80
N THR A 81 -10.35 17.44 13.08
CA THR A 81 -10.64 17.05 11.69
C THR A 81 -10.07 18.09 10.75
N MET A 82 -9.27 17.66 9.77
CA MET A 82 -8.75 18.53 8.72
C MET A 82 -9.64 18.40 7.48
N LYS A 83 -10.26 19.50 7.06
CA LYS A 83 -11.20 19.53 5.92
C LYS A 83 -10.55 20.18 4.70
N TYR A 84 -10.80 19.60 3.53
CA TYR A 84 -10.29 20.07 2.25
C TYR A 84 -11.39 19.97 1.20
N LYS A 85 -11.49 20.97 0.31
CA LYS A 85 -12.46 20.93 -0.80
C LYS A 85 -12.13 19.87 -1.83
N ASP A 86 -10.86 19.49 -1.93
CA ASP A 86 -10.30 18.66 -2.99
C ASP A 86 -9.11 17.84 -2.41
N ILE A 87 -9.07 16.55 -2.71
CA ILE A 87 -7.99 15.65 -2.29
C ILE A 87 -6.61 16.13 -2.73
N LEU A 88 -6.50 16.74 -3.91
CA LEU A 88 -5.25 17.24 -4.48
C LEU A 88 -4.75 18.51 -3.77
N LYS A 89 -5.58 19.10 -2.91
CA LYS A 89 -5.23 20.23 -2.04
C LYS A 89 -5.07 19.80 -0.57
N SER A 90 -5.20 18.51 -0.28
CA SER A 90 -5.10 17.96 1.07
C SER A 90 -3.66 17.91 1.59
N ALA A 91 -3.50 17.61 2.88
CA ALA A 91 -2.21 17.31 3.49
C ALA A 91 -1.51 16.08 2.86
N TRP A 92 -2.24 15.22 2.13
CA TRP A 92 -1.69 14.04 1.47
C TRP A 92 -1.42 14.25 -0.02
N ARG A 93 -1.56 15.48 -0.55
CA ARG A 93 -1.40 15.77 -1.98
C ARG A 93 -0.05 15.34 -2.57
N ASN A 94 1.02 15.37 -1.78
CA ASN A 94 2.37 14.98 -2.20
C ASN A 94 2.59 13.45 -2.30
N ARG A 95 1.58 12.67 -1.92
CA ARG A 95 1.51 11.21 -2.12
C ARG A 95 0.67 10.84 -3.33
N MET A 96 -0.09 11.79 -3.89
CA MET A 96 -0.95 11.59 -5.05
C MET A 96 -0.14 11.71 -6.34
N PRO A 97 -0.53 11.00 -7.43
CA PRO A 97 0.20 11.03 -8.70
C PRO A 97 0.16 12.40 -9.40
N VAL A 98 -0.76 13.29 -9.03
CA VAL A 98 -0.82 14.64 -9.63
C VAL A 98 0.37 15.51 -9.22
N ALA A 99 0.97 15.26 -8.05
CA ALA A 99 2.21 15.93 -7.63
C ALA A 99 3.48 15.26 -8.18
N ARG A 100 3.33 14.14 -8.91
CA ARG A 100 4.41 13.31 -9.46
C ARG A 100 3.97 12.76 -10.82
N PRO A 101 4.06 13.54 -11.91
CA PRO A 101 3.60 13.08 -13.21
C PRO A 101 4.23 11.71 -13.53
N LEU A 102 3.38 10.71 -13.70
CA LEU A 102 3.78 9.36 -14.06
C LEU A 102 3.88 9.28 -15.58
N GLU A 103 4.98 8.74 -16.05
CA GLU A 103 5.11 8.34 -17.45
C GLU A 103 4.02 7.31 -17.80
N GLU A 104 3.56 7.31 -19.06
CA GLU A 104 2.46 6.43 -19.48
C GLU A 104 2.74 4.95 -19.21
N GLU A 105 4.01 4.55 -19.38
CA GLU A 105 4.50 3.21 -19.06
C GLU A 105 4.18 2.81 -17.61
N LEU A 106 4.40 3.71 -16.65
CA LEU A 106 4.15 3.43 -15.24
C LEU A 106 2.66 3.37 -14.93
N LYS A 107 1.81 4.09 -15.66
CA LYS A 107 0.35 3.96 -15.52
C LYS A 107 -0.11 2.57 -15.90
N ILE A 108 0.37 2.07 -17.03
CA ILE A 108 0.09 0.72 -17.53
C ILE A 108 0.58 -0.32 -16.52
N CYS A 109 1.81 -0.16 -16.00
CA CYS A 109 2.36 -1.06 -14.99
C CYS A 109 1.53 -1.10 -13.71
N MET A 110 0.90 0.03 -13.36
CA MET A 110 0.01 0.15 -12.21
C MET A 110 -1.43 -0.25 -12.52
N GLY A 111 -1.69 -0.87 -13.68
CA GLY A 111 -3.00 -1.43 -14.06
C GLY A 111 -4.04 -0.36 -14.41
N PHE A 112 -3.59 0.79 -14.92
CA PHE A 112 -4.44 1.83 -15.50
C PHE A 112 -4.42 1.73 -17.02
N ASN A 113 -5.53 2.04 -17.65
CA ASN A 113 -5.60 2.17 -19.11
C ASN A 113 -4.88 3.46 -19.54
N SER A 114 -4.17 3.42 -20.67
CA SER A 114 -3.39 4.56 -21.19
C SER A 114 -4.25 5.77 -21.60
N GLU A 115 -5.55 5.57 -21.84
CA GLU A 115 -6.47 6.63 -22.27
C GLU A 115 -7.15 7.37 -21.12
N ASP A 116 -7.10 6.82 -19.89
CA ASP A 116 -7.82 7.37 -18.75
C ASP A 116 -6.95 8.29 -17.90
N SER A 117 -7.55 9.38 -17.41
CA SER A 117 -6.95 10.15 -16.31
C SER A 117 -6.75 9.24 -15.09
N ILE A 118 -5.54 9.25 -14.52
CA ILE A 118 -5.24 8.43 -13.34
C ILE A 118 -6.15 8.86 -12.20
N ASP A 119 -6.95 7.91 -11.71
CA ASP A 119 -7.67 8.07 -10.46
C ASP A 119 -6.65 8.13 -9.30
N PRO A 120 -6.51 9.28 -8.61
CA PRO A 120 -5.45 9.48 -7.62
C PRO A 120 -5.61 8.55 -6.41
N VAL A 121 -6.84 8.22 -6.02
CA VAL A 121 -7.12 7.34 -4.88
C VAL A 121 -6.79 5.89 -5.25
N LYS A 122 -7.19 5.44 -6.44
CA LYS A 122 -6.82 4.09 -6.91
C LYS A 122 -5.31 3.93 -7.04
N PHE A 123 -4.61 4.96 -7.54
CA PHE A 123 -3.16 4.91 -7.68
C PHE A 123 -2.49 4.72 -6.32
N VAL A 124 -2.83 5.58 -5.37
CA VAL A 124 -2.25 5.54 -4.02
C VAL A 124 -2.61 4.26 -3.28
N ALA A 125 -3.82 3.73 -3.46
CA ALA A 125 -4.24 2.46 -2.89
C ALA A 125 -3.37 1.28 -3.38
N ARG A 126 -2.92 1.32 -4.64
CA ARG A 126 -2.04 0.31 -5.23
C ARG A 126 -0.58 0.50 -4.85
N ASP A 127 -0.09 1.74 -4.93
CA ASP A 127 1.33 2.07 -4.69
C ASP A 127 1.72 2.10 -3.21
N GLY A 128 0.75 2.34 -2.32
CA GLY A 128 1.01 2.61 -0.90
C GLY A 128 1.31 4.07 -0.59
N GLY A 129 1.22 4.96 -1.59
CA GLY A 129 1.44 6.40 -1.45
C GLY A 129 2.84 6.73 -0.95
N TYR A 130 3.85 6.00 -1.41
CA TYR A 130 5.21 6.07 -0.91
C TYR A 130 5.76 7.51 -0.99
N ARG A 131 6.47 7.95 0.04
CA ARG A 131 7.19 9.22 0.04
C ARG A 131 8.56 9.00 0.65
N HIS A 132 9.58 9.32 -0.13
CA HIS A 132 10.97 9.15 0.27
C HIS A 132 11.24 9.79 1.64
N GLY A 133 11.84 9.01 2.54
CA GLY A 133 12.22 9.45 3.88
C GLY A 133 11.10 9.46 4.91
N ASP A 134 9.88 8.99 4.60
CA ASP A 134 8.85 8.76 5.63
C ASP A 134 8.47 7.29 5.82
N LEU A 135 8.13 6.95 7.06
CA LEU A 135 7.73 5.60 7.49
C LEU A 135 6.21 5.41 7.44
N CYS A 136 5.52 6.25 6.68
CA CYS A 136 4.07 6.28 6.60
C CYS A 136 3.60 5.66 5.27
N GLY A 137 2.73 4.65 5.36
CA GLY A 137 2.07 4.03 4.20
C GLY A 137 0.58 4.37 4.12
N LEU A 138 0.07 4.53 2.90
CA LEU A 138 -1.36 4.65 2.62
C LEU A 138 -1.94 3.31 2.16
N PHE A 139 -3.18 3.01 2.52
CA PHE A 139 -3.87 1.80 2.08
C PHE A 139 -5.39 2.00 2.08
N PRO A 140 -6.14 1.27 1.24
CA PRO A 140 -7.55 1.54 1.06
C PRO A 140 -8.44 0.83 2.08
N GLU A 141 -9.56 1.47 2.40
CA GLU A 141 -10.77 0.78 2.82
C GLU A 141 -11.65 0.55 1.60
N ILE A 142 -12.19 -0.65 1.43
CA ILE A 142 -13.00 -1.00 0.27
C ILE A 142 -14.31 -1.68 0.67
N THR A 143 -15.34 -1.51 -0.15
CA THR A 143 -16.55 -2.34 -0.06
C THR A 143 -16.28 -3.73 -0.63
N PRO A 144 -17.05 -4.76 -0.24
CA PRO A 144 -17.04 -6.02 -0.97
C PRO A 144 -17.61 -5.83 -2.40
N ASP A 145 -17.23 -6.72 -3.31
CA ASP A 145 -17.84 -6.83 -4.63
C ASP A 145 -19.20 -7.55 -4.57
N GLU A 146 -19.86 -7.74 -5.72
CA GLU A 146 -21.15 -8.44 -5.84
C GLU A 146 -21.11 -9.89 -5.33
N ARG A 147 -19.92 -10.49 -5.23
CA ARG A 147 -19.71 -11.86 -4.72
C ARG A 147 -19.33 -11.86 -3.25
N GLY A 148 -19.28 -10.71 -2.60
CA GLY A 148 -18.89 -10.57 -1.21
C GLY A 148 -17.38 -10.61 -0.99
N ASN A 149 -16.55 -10.35 -2.00
CA ASN A 149 -15.10 -10.37 -1.85
C ASN A 149 -14.53 -8.96 -1.71
N TYR A 150 -13.63 -8.77 -0.76
CA TYR A 150 -12.78 -7.60 -0.65
C TYR A 150 -11.51 -7.83 -1.47
N ASN A 151 -11.35 -7.11 -2.59
CA ASN A 151 -10.23 -7.26 -3.51
C ASN A 151 -9.28 -6.05 -3.46
N PHE A 152 -8.08 -6.26 -2.94
CA PHE A 152 -7.02 -5.27 -2.80
C PHE A 152 -5.98 -5.49 -3.89
N VAL A 153 -5.86 -4.55 -4.83
CA VAL A 153 -4.76 -4.55 -5.81
C VAL A 153 -3.62 -3.73 -5.24
N PHE A 154 -2.41 -4.27 -5.24
CA PHE A 154 -1.26 -3.65 -4.59
C PHE A 154 0.07 -3.97 -5.26
N ARG A 155 1.04 -3.08 -5.07
CA ARG A 155 2.44 -3.26 -5.43
C ARG A 155 3.22 -3.84 -4.25
N GLY A 156 4.20 -4.70 -4.52
CA GLY A 156 5.16 -5.13 -3.49
C GLY A 156 6.03 -3.96 -3.03
N VAL A 157 6.50 -3.99 -1.78
CA VAL A 157 7.45 -2.99 -1.27
C VAL A 157 8.89 -3.47 -1.44
N ASP A 158 9.81 -2.53 -1.58
CA ASP A 158 11.27 -2.75 -1.63
C ASP A 158 11.77 -3.84 -2.58
N THR A 159 11.06 -4.07 -3.69
CA THR A 159 11.43 -5.06 -4.70
C THR A 159 12.73 -4.69 -5.43
N TRP A 160 13.20 -3.44 -5.32
CA TRP A 160 14.52 -3.01 -5.77
C TRP A 160 15.67 -3.73 -5.04
N THR A 161 15.45 -4.25 -3.83
CA THR A 161 16.46 -5.11 -3.16
C THR A 161 16.67 -6.45 -3.88
N MET A 162 15.76 -6.81 -4.79
CA MET A 162 15.88 -7.96 -5.69
C MET A 162 16.67 -7.61 -6.97
N CYS A 163 17.27 -6.42 -7.06
CA CYS A 163 18.18 -6.04 -8.15
C CYS A 163 19.45 -6.91 -8.11
N THR A 164 19.37 -8.17 -8.57
CA THR A 164 20.28 -8.86 -9.51
C THR A 164 20.10 -10.40 -9.52
N ASN A 165 20.53 -11.01 -10.63
CA ASN A 165 20.61 -12.43 -11.02
C ASN A 165 19.34 -13.17 -11.50
N ASN A 166 18.14 -12.94 -10.92
CA ASN A 166 16.94 -13.74 -11.26
C ASN A 166 15.96 -13.03 -12.23
N LYS A 167 16.40 -11.98 -12.94
CA LYS A 167 15.51 -11.18 -13.80
C LYS A 167 14.80 -12.02 -14.89
N PRO A 168 15.49 -12.93 -15.60
CA PRO A 168 14.85 -13.78 -16.60
C PRO A 168 13.76 -14.66 -15.99
N GLU A 169 14.01 -15.28 -14.83
CA GLU A 169 13.08 -16.17 -14.14
C GLU A 169 11.82 -15.41 -13.69
N LEU A 170 11.99 -14.21 -13.12
CA LEU A 170 10.87 -13.37 -12.70
C LEU A 170 9.98 -12.93 -13.88
N GLU A 171 10.54 -12.74 -15.08
CA GLU A 171 9.75 -12.43 -16.28
C GLU A 171 8.93 -13.63 -16.79
N THR A 172 9.23 -14.86 -16.35
CA THR A 172 8.47 -16.07 -16.72
C THR A 172 7.28 -16.36 -15.81
N ILE A 173 7.16 -15.68 -14.67
CA ILE A 173 6.09 -15.92 -13.69
C ILE A 173 4.72 -15.70 -14.33
N SER A 174 3.80 -16.64 -14.09
CA SER A 174 2.48 -16.57 -14.69
C SER A 174 1.56 -15.54 -14.01
N THR A 175 0.86 -14.73 -14.79
CA THR A 175 -0.31 -14.00 -14.30
C THR A 175 -1.33 -14.99 -13.72
N GLY A 176 -1.82 -14.70 -12.51
CA GLY A 176 -2.73 -15.58 -11.77
C GLY A 176 -2.04 -16.61 -10.87
N ALA A 177 -0.71 -16.71 -10.89
CA ALA A 177 0.05 -17.55 -9.96
C ALA A 177 -0.29 -17.21 -8.50
N ASN A 178 -0.43 -18.24 -7.67
CA ASN A 178 -0.69 -18.06 -6.24
C ASN A 178 0.57 -17.54 -5.55
N ILE A 179 0.38 -16.62 -4.61
CA ILE A 179 1.43 -16.06 -3.78
C ILE A 179 1.45 -16.77 -2.44
N THR A 180 2.60 -17.33 -2.10
CA THR A 180 2.87 -17.82 -0.75
C THR A 180 3.51 -16.70 0.05
N VAL A 181 2.96 -16.45 1.24
CA VAL A 181 3.45 -15.43 2.17
C VAL A 181 4.23 -16.14 3.27
N LYS A 182 5.48 -15.73 3.49
CA LYS A 182 6.26 -16.15 4.66
C LYS A 182 6.30 -15.00 5.66
N LEU A 183 5.88 -15.31 6.88
CA LEU A 183 5.90 -14.36 8.00
C LEU A 183 7.34 -13.89 8.26
N PRO A 184 7.48 -12.68 8.80
CA PRO A 184 8.76 -12.01 8.84
C PRO A 184 9.79 -12.73 9.71
N GLU A 185 11.01 -12.77 9.18
CA GLU A 185 12.23 -12.93 9.97
C GLU A 185 12.88 -11.54 10.12
N LYS A 186 13.64 -11.33 11.20
CA LYS A 186 14.39 -10.07 11.35
C LYS A 186 15.54 -10.06 10.35
N GLU A 187 15.48 -9.17 9.38
CA GLU A 187 16.54 -9.01 8.37
C GLU A 187 17.33 -7.72 8.59
N LYS A 188 18.66 -7.84 8.52
CA LYS A 188 19.55 -6.68 8.38
C LYS A 188 19.61 -6.31 6.90
N VAL A 189 18.87 -5.28 6.52
CA VAL A 189 18.93 -4.77 5.15
C VAL A 189 20.20 -3.93 5.02
N MET A 190 21.21 -4.46 4.35
CA MET A 190 22.33 -3.65 3.86
C MET A 190 22.02 -3.23 2.44
N PRO A 191 21.67 -1.96 2.19
CA PRO A 191 21.33 -1.57 0.86
C PRO A 191 22.60 -1.37 0.01
N GLY A 192 22.65 -2.00 -1.16
CA GLY A 192 23.86 -2.17 -1.97
C GLY A 192 24.49 -0.89 -2.56
N GLU A 193 23.81 0.26 -2.51
CA GLU A 193 24.23 1.50 -3.20
C GLU A 193 24.14 2.78 -2.34
N TRP A 194 24.43 2.70 -1.03
CA TRP A 194 24.40 3.89 -0.17
C TRP A 194 25.83 4.38 0.10
N GLU A 195 26.37 5.21 -0.80
CA GLU A 195 27.71 5.84 -0.67
C GLU A 195 27.83 6.86 0.48
N LYS A 196 26.81 7.01 1.35
CA LYS A 196 26.88 7.92 2.51
C LYS A 196 26.72 7.16 3.82
N PRO A 197 27.57 7.43 4.83
CA PRO A 197 27.40 6.83 6.14
C PRO A 197 26.08 7.34 6.72
N MET A 198 25.13 6.44 6.95
CA MET A 198 24.03 6.74 7.85
C MET A 198 24.61 6.99 9.24
N LEU A 199 24.14 8.05 9.92
CA LEU A 199 24.41 8.30 11.33
C LEU A 199 23.80 7.21 12.25
N GLU A 200 23.06 6.25 11.71
CA GLU A 200 22.36 5.20 12.43
C GLU A 200 22.52 3.85 11.68
N PRO A 201 22.59 2.71 12.40
CA PRO A 201 22.67 1.39 11.77
C PRO A 201 21.47 1.16 10.83
N PRO A 202 21.60 0.29 9.81
CA PRO A 202 20.48 -0.03 8.93
C PRO A 202 19.28 -0.48 9.78
N PRO A 203 18.07 0.05 9.53
CA PRO A 203 16.92 -0.32 10.33
C PRO A 203 16.71 -1.83 10.24
N GLU A 204 16.62 -2.51 11.39
CA GLU A 204 16.00 -3.83 11.42
C GLU A 204 14.59 -3.63 10.90
N THR A 205 14.25 -4.28 9.79
CA THR A 205 12.90 -4.17 9.22
C THR A 205 12.23 -5.51 9.31
N ILE A 206 11.03 -5.53 9.88
CA ILE A 206 10.17 -6.71 9.94
C ILE A 206 9.46 -6.78 8.59
N ARG A 207 9.89 -7.69 7.70
CA ARG A 207 9.37 -7.78 6.34
C ARG A 207 8.76 -9.14 6.06
N THR A 208 7.59 -9.14 5.45
CA THR A 208 6.89 -10.36 5.06
C THR A 208 7.21 -10.66 3.59
N THR A 209 7.87 -11.78 3.30
CA THR A 209 8.28 -12.12 1.94
C THR A 209 7.15 -12.80 1.17
N MET A 210 7.10 -12.53 -0.13
CA MET A 210 6.12 -13.09 -1.07
C MET A 210 6.84 -13.93 -2.12
N TYR A 211 6.30 -15.12 -2.40
CA TYR A 211 6.83 -16.05 -3.40
C TYR A 211 5.76 -16.45 -4.40
N ALA A 212 6.10 -16.48 -5.69
CA ALA A 212 5.31 -17.10 -6.75
C ALA A 212 6.18 -18.13 -7.47
N GLU A 213 5.65 -19.32 -7.72
CA GLU A 213 6.36 -20.36 -8.50
C GLU A 213 7.77 -20.68 -7.96
N ASN A 214 7.94 -20.58 -6.62
CA ASN A 214 9.21 -20.71 -5.87
C ASN A 214 10.21 -19.56 -6.00
N GLU A 215 9.90 -18.53 -6.78
CA GLU A 215 10.71 -17.31 -6.87
C GLU A 215 10.21 -16.26 -5.89
N MET A 216 11.15 -15.52 -5.27
CA MET A 216 10.83 -14.40 -4.41
C MET A 216 10.44 -13.19 -5.27
N VAL A 217 9.20 -12.71 -5.11
CA VAL A 217 8.62 -11.64 -5.94
C VAL A 217 8.52 -10.30 -5.21
N GLY A 218 9.03 -10.23 -3.98
CA GLY A 218 9.10 -9.00 -3.18
C GLY A 218 8.55 -9.17 -1.77
N TYR A 219 8.24 -8.04 -1.14
CA TYR A 219 7.69 -7.99 0.21
C TYR A 219 6.24 -7.49 0.21
N ALA A 220 5.42 -8.07 1.08
CA ALA A 220 4.04 -7.63 1.28
C ALA A 220 4.03 -6.29 2.04
N PRO A 221 3.21 -5.30 1.61
CA PRO A 221 2.92 -4.13 2.43
C PRO A 221 2.39 -4.51 3.81
N HIS A 222 2.65 -3.70 4.84
CA HIS A 222 2.24 -4.03 6.20
C HIS A 222 0.72 -4.24 6.38
N TYR A 223 -0.11 -3.55 5.61
CA TYR A 223 -1.56 -3.78 5.67
C TYR A 223 -1.93 -5.17 5.14
N ILE A 224 -1.22 -5.70 4.13
CA ILE A 224 -1.38 -7.07 3.65
C ILE A 224 -0.90 -8.07 4.69
N GLN A 225 0.22 -7.78 5.37
CA GLN A 225 0.67 -8.57 6.52
C GLN A 225 -0.39 -8.62 7.63
N LYS A 226 -1.03 -7.49 7.97
CA LYS A 226 -2.12 -7.43 8.94
C LYS A 226 -3.33 -8.27 8.48
N LEU A 227 -3.71 -8.20 7.20
CA LEU A 227 -4.77 -9.06 6.66
C LEU A 227 -4.39 -10.54 6.73
N TYR A 228 -3.13 -10.89 6.45
CA TYR A 228 -2.65 -12.27 6.53
C TYR A 228 -2.66 -12.80 7.97
N GLN A 229 -2.31 -11.97 8.94
CA GLN A 229 -2.40 -12.33 10.36
C GLN A 229 -3.85 -12.56 10.80
N GLN A 230 -4.79 -11.77 10.28
CA GLN A 230 -6.20 -11.83 10.67
C GLN A 230 -6.99 -12.93 9.93
N PHE A 231 -6.71 -13.14 8.65
CA PHE A 231 -7.50 -13.97 7.74
C PHE A 231 -6.66 -15.04 7.04
N ARG A 232 -5.67 -15.61 7.74
CA ARG A 232 -4.61 -16.45 7.14
C ARG A 232 -5.11 -17.51 6.14
N GLU A 233 -6.15 -18.25 6.51
CA GLU A 233 -6.69 -19.34 5.69
C GLU A 233 -7.66 -18.84 4.61
N GLN A 234 -8.18 -17.63 4.75
CA GLN A 234 -9.19 -17.03 3.87
C GLN A 234 -8.63 -15.95 2.95
N LEU A 235 -7.39 -15.50 3.18
CA LEU A 235 -6.68 -14.54 2.35
C LEU A 235 -6.01 -15.27 1.19
N GLN A 236 -6.53 -15.04 -0.02
CA GLN A 236 -5.88 -15.46 -1.25
C GLN A 236 -5.07 -14.31 -1.82
N ILE A 237 -3.81 -14.55 -2.17
CA ILE A 237 -2.99 -13.57 -2.89
C ILE A 237 -2.55 -14.18 -4.22
N LYS A 238 -2.66 -13.41 -5.31
CA LYS A 238 -2.25 -13.81 -6.66
C LYS A 238 -1.44 -12.74 -7.36
N VAL A 239 -0.63 -13.14 -8.32
CA VAL A 239 -0.05 -12.24 -9.33
C VAL A 239 -1.21 -11.69 -10.17
N PHE A 240 -1.49 -10.41 -10.03
CA PHE A 240 -2.53 -9.71 -10.79
C PHE A 240 -2.05 -9.32 -12.18
N GLN A 241 -0.79 -8.89 -12.28
CA GLN A 241 -0.17 -8.41 -13.50
C GLN A 241 1.35 -8.61 -13.44
N VAL A 242 1.95 -8.94 -14.58
CA VAL A 242 3.40 -9.00 -14.79
C VAL A 242 3.77 -7.97 -15.84
N ASN A 243 4.76 -7.13 -15.53
CA ASN A 243 5.28 -6.07 -16.38
C ASN A 243 6.74 -6.39 -16.73
N SER A 244 6.96 -6.89 -17.96
CA SER A 244 8.30 -7.24 -18.45
C SER A 244 9.05 -6.00 -18.95
N GLY A 245 10.36 -5.95 -18.74
CA GLY A 245 11.21 -4.87 -19.26
C GLY A 245 11.16 -3.54 -18.49
N VAL A 246 10.43 -3.46 -17.37
CA VAL A 246 10.29 -2.25 -16.55
C VAL A 246 11.16 -2.32 -15.27
N PRO A 247 11.32 -1.23 -14.50
CA PRO A 247 12.00 -1.29 -13.21
C PRO A 247 11.37 -2.30 -12.25
N PHE A 248 12.17 -3.00 -11.45
CA PHE A 248 11.72 -4.05 -10.51
C PHE A 248 10.63 -3.60 -9.55
N GLU A 249 10.61 -2.31 -9.19
CA GLU A 249 9.57 -1.69 -8.38
C GLU A 249 8.17 -1.82 -8.97
N TYR A 250 8.04 -1.91 -10.30
CA TYR A 250 6.78 -2.03 -11.02
C TYR A 250 6.62 -3.37 -11.74
N GLN A 251 7.52 -4.33 -11.55
CA GLN A 251 7.46 -5.61 -12.29
C GLN A 251 6.17 -6.41 -12.00
N PHE A 252 5.65 -6.33 -10.78
CA PHE A 252 4.46 -7.07 -10.37
C PHE A 252 3.41 -6.17 -9.76
N LEU A 253 2.15 -6.45 -10.10
CA LEU A 253 1.01 -6.14 -9.25
C LEU A 253 0.42 -7.42 -8.71
N PHE A 254 -0.08 -7.33 -7.48
CA PHE A 254 -0.71 -8.42 -6.78
C PHE A 254 -2.17 -8.09 -6.49
N LEU A 255 -2.96 -9.15 -6.31
CA LEU A 255 -4.36 -9.09 -5.90
C LEU A 255 -4.52 -9.93 -4.64
N ALA A 256 -4.85 -9.28 -3.53
CA ALA A 256 -5.27 -9.90 -2.28
C ALA A 256 -6.80 -9.93 -2.19
N THR A 257 -7.37 -11.09 -1.90
CA THR A 257 -8.81 -11.31 -1.81
C THR A 257 -9.17 -11.92 -0.46
N VAL A 258 -10.11 -11.28 0.24
CA VAL A 258 -10.73 -11.81 1.48
C VAL A 258 -12.23 -11.92 1.25
N ASN A 259 -12.83 -13.08 1.53
CA ASN A 259 -14.28 -13.22 1.45
C ASN A 259 -14.95 -12.64 2.71
N GLN A 260 -16.04 -11.89 2.55
CA GLN A 260 -16.76 -11.26 3.65
C GLN A 260 -17.27 -12.24 4.71
N LYS A 261 -17.46 -13.51 4.36
CA LYS A 261 -17.82 -14.56 5.33
C LYS A 261 -16.71 -14.81 6.36
N ALA A 262 -15.46 -14.51 6.03
CA ALA A 262 -14.33 -14.57 6.95
C ALA A 262 -14.31 -13.39 7.92
N GLY A 263 -14.84 -12.24 7.50
CA GLY A 263 -14.90 -11.00 8.26
C GLY A 263 -14.71 -9.78 7.37
N ILE A 264 -14.77 -8.60 8.00
CA ILE A 264 -14.61 -7.31 7.35
C ILE A 264 -13.17 -6.82 7.58
N PRO A 265 -12.35 -6.65 6.53
CA PRO A 265 -11.03 -6.05 6.64
C PRO A 265 -11.04 -4.71 7.36
N PHE A 266 -10.08 -4.50 8.27
CA PHE A 266 -9.91 -3.25 9.01
C PHE A 266 -11.13 -2.83 9.85
N SER A 267 -11.93 -3.80 10.30
CA SER A 267 -13.04 -3.54 11.23
C SER A 267 -12.60 -3.45 12.70
N ASP A 268 -11.38 -3.90 13.03
CA ASP A 268 -10.82 -3.80 14.39
C ASP A 268 -10.91 -2.37 14.93
N GLU A 269 -11.01 -2.24 16.26
CA GLU A 269 -11.18 -0.96 16.95
C GLU A 269 -10.12 0.07 16.55
N ILE A 270 -8.86 -0.36 16.32
CA ILE A 270 -7.75 0.53 16.00
C ILE A 270 -7.94 1.33 14.69
N PHE A 271 -8.79 0.86 13.77
CA PHE A 271 -9.10 1.54 12.51
C PHE A 271 -10.30 2.48 12.59
N GLN A 272 -11.03 2.47 13.71
CA GLN A 272 -12.22 3.30 13.88
C GLN A 272 -11.87 4.76 14.19
N LEU A 273 -12.76 5.67 13.80
CA LEU A 273 -12.60 7.10 14.10
C LEU A 273 -12.52 7.32 15.61
N LEU A 274 -11.70 8.28 16.01
CA LEU A 274 -11.46 8.56 17.42
C LEU A 274 -12.68 9.15 18.13
N ASN A 275 -13.39 10.02 17.42
CA ASN A 275 -14.58 10.71 17.89
C ASN A 275 -15.76 10.21 17.05
N GLN A 276 -16.40 9.13 17.48
CA GLN A 276 -17.74 8.75 17.04
C GLN A 276 -18.71 8.98 18.17
#